data_AF-A0A7W1S8F2-F1
#
_entry.id   AF-A0A7W1S8F2-F1
#
_cell.length_a   1.000
_cell.length_b   1.000
_cell.length_c   1.000
_cell.angle_alpha   90.00
_cell.angle_beta   90.00
_cell.angle_gamma   90.00
#
_symmetry.space_group_name_H-M   'P 1'
#
loop_
_entity.id
_entity.type
_entity.pdbx_description
1 polymer ?
#
loop_
_entity_poly.entity_id
_entity_poly.type
_entity_poly.pdbx_seq_one_letter_code
_entity_poly.pdbx_strand_id
1 'polypeptide(L)'
;WETDWIELFRGARPNGILFMLDQTDPFLQKDALNFVLQMIDDEPVAAKSLKAFYILVNKSDVWGDDTTLDEIMQNYKNEQKRLKSQAERLGYKWEIAEGSITSNRGVTEFMKKFINTLRPAGEK
;
A
#
# COMPACT_ATOMS: atom_id res chain seq x y z
N TRP A 1 9.87 -21.59 3.72
CA TRP A 1 8.43 -21.33 3.73
C TRP A 1 8.13 -20.48 2.52
N GLU A 2 7.80 -21.10 1.39
CA GLU A 2 7.22 -20.41 0.23
C GLU A 2 5.74 -20.26 0.54
N THR A 3 5.35 -19.12 1.12
CA THR A 3 3.95 -18.75 1.16
C THR A 3 3.55 -18.42 -0.27
N ASP A 4 2.61 -19.18 -0.83
CA ASP A 4 1.97 -18.79 -2.09
C ASP A 4 1.04 -17.60 -1.83
N TRP A 5 1.59 -16.39 -2.02
CA TRP A 5 0.87 -15.14 -1.84
C TRP A 5 -0.34 -15.01 -2.75
N ILE A 6 -0.32 -15.66 -3.93
CA ILE A 6 -1.41 -15.63 -4.89
C ILE A 6 -2.57 -16.47 -4.35
N GLU A 7 -2.30 -17.68 -3.85
CA GLU A 7 -3.32 -18.51 -3.20
C GLU A 7 -3.91 -17.81 -1.96
N LEU A 8 -3.07 -17.18 -1.14
CA LEU A 8 -3.54 -16.42 0.01
C LEU A 8 -4.45 -15.25 -0.40
N PHE A 9 -4.07 -14.49 -1.43
CA PHE A 9 -4.87 -13.39 -1.94
C PHE A 9 -6.22 -13.87 -2.48
N ARG A 10 -6.21 -14.96 -3.25
CA ARG A 10 -7.41 -15.59 -3.82
C ARG A 10 -8.36 -16.11 -2.76
N GLY A 11 -7.82 -16.74 -1.71
CA GLY A 11 -8.59 -17.30 -0.60
C GLY A 11 -9.14 -16.22 0.34
N ALA A 12 -8.31 -15.24 0.70
CA ALA A 12 -8.68 -14.19 1.66
C ALA A 12 -9.62 -13.14 1.05
N ARG A 13 -9.51 -12.85 -0.26
CA ARG A 13 -10.27 -11.79 -0.96
C ARG A 13 -10.27 -10.48 -0.17
N PRO A 14 -9.10 -9.91 0.14
CA PRO A 14 -8.98 -8.85 1.11
C PRO A 14 -9.73 -7.60 0.69
N ASN A 15 -10.40 -6.96 1.67
CA ASN A 15 -11.04 -5.67 1.43
C ASN A 15 -10.03 -4.51 1.43
N GLY A 16 -8.84 -4.71 1.97
CA GLY A 16 -7.80 -3.69 2.08
C GLY A 16 -6.41 -4.27 2.04
N ILE A 17 -5.50 -3.57 1.39
CA ILE A 17 -4.06 -3.83 1.40
C ILE A 17 -3.36 -2.65 2.06
N LEU A 18 -2.56 -2.95 3.08
CA LEU A 18 -1.64 -2.02 3.72
C LEU A 18 -0.21 -2.47 3.35
N PHE A 19 0.47 -1.69 2.53
CA PHE A 19 1.84 -1.97 2.11
C PHE A 19 2.79 -1.07 2.87
N MET A 20 3.78 -1.65 3.54
CA MET A 20 4.82 -0.89 4.22
C MET A 20 6.06 -0.84 3.34
N LEU A 21 6.50 0.37 3.04
CA LEU A 21 7.68 0.62 2.23
C LEU A 21 8.84 1.05 3.13
N ASP A 22 10.01 0.46 2.89
CA ASP A 22 11.26 0.83 3.57
C ASP A 22 12.26 1.38 2.56
N GLN A 23 12.63 2.66 2.69
CA GLN A 23 13.48 3.30 1.69
C GLN A 23 14.94 2.82 1.69
N THR A 24 15.38 1.99 2.64
CA THR A 24 16.77 1.51 2.70
C THR A 24 17.17 0.62 1.53
N ASP A 25 16.22 -0.05 0.87
CA ASP A 25 16.47 -0.84 -0.34
C ASP A 25 15.39 -0.58 -1.41
N PRO A 26 15.56 0.47 -2.23
CA PRO A 26 14.55 0.84 -3.22
C PRO A 26 14.32 -0.21 -4.30
N PHE A 27 15.31 -1.04 -4.64
CA PHE A 27 15.14 -2.05 -5.69
C PHE A 27 14.24 -3.18 -5.20
N LEU A 28 14.53 -3.72 -4.02
CA LEU A 28 13.71 -4.77 -3.42
C LEU A 28 12.27 -4.29 -3.18
N GLN A 29 12.09 -3.05 -2.69
CA GLN A 29 10.74 -2.51 -2.47
C GLN A 29 9.96 -2.29 -3.76
N LYS A 30 10.63 -1.90 -4.86
CA LYS A 30 9.97 -1.79 -6.18
C LYS A 30 9.51 -3.15 -6.67
N ASP A 31 10.33 -4.18 -6.55
CA ASP A 31 9.97 -5.53 -6.96
C ASP A 31 8.79 -6.05 -6.14
N ALA A 32 8.82 -5.84 -4.82
CA ALA A 32 7.71 -6.21 -3.93
C ALA A 32 6.41 -5.45 -4.26
N LEU A 33 6.49 -4.13 -4.51
CA LEU A 33 5.32 -3.33 -4.87
C LEU A 33 4.76 -3.76 -6.24
N ASN A 34 5.62 -3.99 -7.22
CA ASN A 34 5.22 -4.48 -8.54
C ASN A 34 4.61 -5.89 -8.46
N PHE A 35 5.12 -6.76 -7.59
CA PHE A 35 4.54 -8.08 -7.33
C PHE A 35 3.11 -7.96 -6.80
N VAL A 36 2.86 -7.10 -5.81
CA VAL A 36 1.50 -6.91 -5.26
C VAL A 36 0.56 -6.31 -6.30
N LEU A 37 1.01 -5.31 -7.07
CA LEU A 37 0.22 -4.73 -8.16
C LEU A 37 -0.11 -5.77 -9.23
N GLN A 38 0.85 -6.64 -9.58
CA GLN A 38 0.65 -7.73 -10.53
C GLN A 38 -0.33 -8.79 -10.01
N MET A 39 -0.20 -9.19 -8.75
CA MET A 39 -1.11 -10.14 -8.11
C MET A 39 -2.57 -9.64 -8.13
N ILE A 40 -2.80 -8.34 -7.95
CA ILE A 40 -4.15 -7.75 -8.07
C ILE A 40 -4.67 -7.83 -9.51
N ASP A 41 -3.80 -7.65 -10.51
CA ASP A 41 -4.17 -7.74 -11.93
C ASP A 41 -4.51 -9.18 -12.34
N ASP A 42 -3.73 -10.14 -11.86
CA ASP A 42 -3.85 -11.55 -12.23
C ASP A 42 -5.03 -12.25 -11.54
N GLU A 43 -5.49 -11.72 -10.40
CA GLU A 43 -6.60 -12.27 -9.61
C GLU A 43 -7.82 -11.33 -9.58
N PRO A 44 -8.47 -11.05 -10.73
CA PRO A 44 -9.54 -10.06 -10.82
C PRO A 44 -10.79 -10.42 -10.00
N VAL A 45 -11.02 -11.71 -9.73
CA VAL A 45 -12.13 -12.17 -8.89
C VAL A 45 -11.89 -11.79 -7.43
N ALA A 46 -10.66 -11.95 -6.93
CA ALA A 46 -10.30 -11.57 -5.58
C ALA A 46 -10.20 -10.04 -5.44
N ALA A 47 -9.70 -9.36 -6.46
CA ALA A 47 -9.59 -7.90 -6.47
C ALA A 47 -10.95 -7.17 -6.41
N LYS A 48 -12.07 -7.81 -6.77
CA LYS A 48 -13.41 -7.20 -6.70
C LYS A 48 -13.83 -6.75 -5.30
N SER A 49 -13.35 -7.39 -4.24
CA SER A 49 -13.66 -6.99 -2.87
C SER A 49 -12.74 -5.88 -2.34
N LEU A 50 -11.66 -5.55 -3.07
CA LEU A 50 -10.67 -4.58 -2.66
C LEU A 50 -11.27 -3.17 -2.67
N LYS A 51 -11.23 -2.51 -1.50
CA LYS A 51 -11.72 -1.14 -1.28
C LYS A 51 -10.59 -0.15 -1.06
N ALA A 52 -9.43 -0.61 -0.58
CA ALA A 52 -8.29 0.25 -0.29
C ALA A 52 -6.93 -0.41 -0.58
N PHE A 53 -5.99 0.34 -1.15
CA PHE A 53 -4.57 0.00 -1.20
C PHE A 53 -3.76 1.20 -0.71
N TYR A 54 -3.29 1.14 0.54
CA TYR A 54 -2.59 2.23 1.21
C TYR A 54 -1.11 1.86 1.39
N ILE A 55 -0.22 2.82 1.15
CA ILE A 55 1.24 2.66 1.28
C ILE A 55 1.74 3.55 2.42
N LEU A 56 2.41 2.96 3.40
CA LEU A 56 3.12 3.68 4.45
C LEU A 56 4.63 3.60 4.20
N VAL A 57 5.25 4.72 3.85
CA VAL A 57 6.70 4.85 3.79
C VAL A 57 7.22 5.01 5.22
N ASN A 58 7.79 3.93 5.75
CA ASN A 58 8.10 3.80 7.15
C ASN A 58 9.51 4.35 7.49
N LYS A 59 9.78 4.43 8.79
CA LYS A 59 11.04 4.81 9.40
C LYS A 59 11.39 6.29 9.21
N SER A 60 10.38 7.17 9.10
CA SER A 60 10.61 8.61 8.93
C SER A 60 11.38 9.29 10.05
N ASP A 61 11.62 8.59 11.17
CA ASP A 61 12.49 9.01 12.27
C ASP A 61 13.99 8.85 12.00
N VAL A 62 14.39 8.05 11.00
CA VAL A 62 15.81 7.82 10.66
C VAL A 62 16.18 8.30 9.26
N TRP A 63 15.28 9.03 8.61
CA TRP A 63 15.56 9.67 7.34
C TRP A 63 16.55 10.83 7.56
N GLY A 64 17.31 11.21 6.53
CA GLY A 64 18.13 12.42 6.62
C GLY A 64 17.26 13.65 6.87
N ASP A 65 17.81 14.67 7.52
CA ASP A 65 17.04 15.88 7.89
C ASP A 65 16.37 16.57 6.69
N ASP A 66 16.96 16.44 5.49
CA ASP A 66 16.43 16.98 4.23
C ASP A 66 15.60 15.98 3.42
N THR A 67 15.54 14.71 3.84
CA THR A 67 14.85 13.65 3.11
C THR A 67 13.34 13.73 3.34
N THR A 68 12.59 13.95 2.28
CA THR A 68 11.13 14.08 2.30
C THR A 68 10.45 12.89 1.63
N LEU A 69 9.17 12.64 1.96
CA LEU A 69 8.35 11.66 1.24
C LEU A 69 8.41 11.87 -0.28
N ASP A 70 8.30 13.11 -0.76
CA ASP A 70 8.32 13.41 -2.20
C ASP A 70 9.64 12.97 -2.84
N GLU A 71 10.78 13.24 -2.20
CA GLU A 71 12.10 12.80 -2.66
C GLU A 71 12.18 11.27 -2.77
N ILE A 72 11.73 10.55 -1.74
CA ILE A 72 11.69 9.09 -1.75
C ILE A 72 10.84 8.59 -2.91
N MET A 73 9.64 9.17 -3.06
CA MET A 73 8.67 8.75 -4.07
C MET A 73 9.11 9.07 -5.50
N GLN A 74 10.10 9.95 -5.72
CA GLN A 74 10.70 10.12 -7.05
C GLN A 74 11.31 8.82 -7.59
N ASN A 75 11.72 7.91 -6.72
CA ASN A 75 12.22 6.60 -7.13
C ASN A 75 11.11 5.69 -7.67
N TYR A 76 9.84 5.91 -7.30
CA TYR A 76 8.70 5.01 -7.55
C TYR A 76 7.69 5.59 -8.56
N LYS A 77 8.15 6.42 -9.51
CA LYS A 77 7.26 7.11 -10.44
C LYS A 77 6.39 6.17 -11.28
N ASN A 78 6.93 5.01 -11.66
CA ASN A 78 6.21 4.04 -12.48
C ASN A 78 5.17 3.29 -11.65
N GLU A 79 5.53 2.89 -10.44
CA GLU A 79 4.66 2.18 -9.50
C GLU A 79 3.50 3.08 -9.07
N GLN A 80 3.75 4.39 -8.84
CA GLN A 80 2.70 5.36 -8.55
C GLN A 80 1.70 5.51 -9.70
N LYS A 81 2.20 5.60 -10.95
CA LYS A 81 1.33 5.66 -12.14
C LYS A 81 0.49 4.39 -12.28
N ARG A 82 1.10 3.22 -12.06
CA ARG A 82 0.44 1.93 -12.11
C ARG A 82 -0.62 1.80 -11.02
N LEU A 83 -0.29 2.14 -9.76
CA LEU A 83 -1.22 2.15 -8.63
C LEU A 83 -2.44 3.03 -8.93
N LYS A 84 -2.22 4.25 -9.43
CA LYS A 84 -3.29 5.19 -9.78
C LYS A 84 -4.20 4.60 -10.87
N SER A 85 -3.61 4.13 -11.98
CA SER A 85 -4.37 3.56 -13.09
C SER A 85 -5.15 2.30 -12.69
N GLN A 86 -4.54 1.43 -11.90
CA GLN A 86 -5.18 0.22 -11.38
C GLN A 86 -6.34 0.58 -10.42
N ALA A 87 -6.14 1.57 -9.55
CA ALA A 87 -7.17 2.06 -8.65
C ALA A 87 -8.37 2.66 -9.39
N GLU A 88 -8.12 3.45 -10.44
CA GLU A 88 -9.18 4.01 -11.30
C GLU A 88 -9.99 2.91 -12.00
N ARG A 89 -9.31 1.85 -12.48
CA ARG A 89 -9.97 0.72 -13.15
C ARG A 89 -10.76 -0.17 -12.19
N LEU A 90 -10.25 -0.41 -10.99
CA LEU A 90 -10.82 -1.37 -10.04
C LEU A 90 -11.71 -0.71 -8.96
N GLY A 91 -11.67 0.61 -8.83
CA GLY A 91 -12.53 1.38 -7.94
C GLY A 91 -12.11 1.40 -6.46
N TYR A 92 -10.90 0.93 -6.12
CA TYR A 92 -10.39 1.04 -4.76
C TYR A 92 -9.76 2.41 -4.51
N LYS A 93 -9.75 2.86 -3.24
CA LYS A 93 -9.04 4.08 -2.84
C LYS A 93 -7.57 3.79 -2.58
N TRP A 94 -6.69 4.73 -2.89
CA TRP A 94 -5.28 4.61 -2.58
C TRP A 94 -4.73 5.85 -1.92
N GLU A 95 -3.65 5.67 -1.16
CA GLU A 95 -2.95 6.75 -0.47
C GLU A 95 -1.52 6.35 -0.19
N ILE A 96 -0.62 7.32 -0.18
CA ILE A 96 0.77 7.15 0.21
C ILE A 96 1.07 8.18 1.29
N ALA A 97 1.57 7.73 2.43
CA ALA A 97 1.94 8.61 3.54
C ALA A 97 3.28 8.18 4.13
N GLU A 98 3.93 9.08 4.84
CA GLU A 98 5.11 8.77 5.65
C GLU A 98 4.74 8.49 7.11
N GLY A 99 5.58 7.73 7.79
CA GLY A 99 5.45 7.53 9.22
C GLY A 99 6.61 6.76 9.83
N SER A 100 6.55 6.65 11.15
CA SER A 100 7.51 5.89 11.94
C SER A 100 6.75 5.04 12.93
N ILE A 101 6.85 3.72 12.78
CA ILE A 101 6.23 2.77 13.71
C ILE A 101 6.85 2.90 15.11
N THR A 102 8.16 3.12 15.20
CA THR A 102 8.88 3.25 16.47
C THR A 102 8.39 4.43 17.31
N SER A 103 8.16 5.58 16.66
CA SER A 103 7.70 6.80 17.34
C SER A 103 6.18 7.02 17.27
N ASN A 104 5.45 6.12 16.58
CA ASN A 104 4.03 6.27 16.22
C ASN A 104 3.70 7.56 15.41
N ARG A 105 4.71 8.23 14.84
CA ARG A 105 4.50 9.42 14.00
C ARG A 105 3.76 9.02 12.71
N GLY A 106 2.65 9.69 12.41
CA GLY A 106 1.84 9.47 11.19
C GLY A 106 1.02 8.17 11.18
N VAL A 107 1.42 7.14 11.92
CA VAL A 107 0.82 5.79 11.89
C VAL A 107 -0.62 5.77 12.36
N THR A 108 -0.94 6.41 13.49
CA THR A 108 -2.29 6.34 14.08
C THR A 108 -3.36 6.93 13.15
N GLU A 109 -3.11 8.11 12.60
CA GLU A 109 -4.08 8.76 11.71
C GLU A 109 -4.18 8.05 10.36
N PHE A 110 -3.05 7.56 9.83
CA PHE A 110 -3.03 6.74 8.63
C PHE A 110 -3.85 5.46 8.78
N MET A 111 -3.68 4.74 9.89
CA MET A 111 -4.44 3.52 10.18
C MET A 111 -5.92 3.79 10.40
N LYS A 112 -6.29 4.87 11.10
CA LYS A 112 -7.70 5.28 11.22
C LYS A 112 -8.32 5.50 9.85
N LYS A 113 -7.63 6.21 8.95
CA LYS A 113 -8.11 6.49 7.60
C LYS A 113 -8.25 5.23 6.75
N PHE A 114 -7.26 4.33 6.82
CA PHE A 114 -7.32 3.02 6.17
C PHE A 114 -8.53 2.22 6.65
N ILE A 115 -8.67 2.01 7.95
CA ILE A 115 -9.78 1.23 8.54
C ILE A 115 -11.13 1.86 8.23
N ASN A 116 -11.26 3.19 8.33
CA ASN A 116 -12.49 3.89 7.98
C ASN A 116 -12.88 3.72 6.52
N THR A 117 -11.90 3.59 5.61
CA THR A 117 -12.16 3.31 4.19
C THR A 117 -12.74 1.90 3.97
N LEU A 118 -12.39 0.94 4.83
CA LEU A 118 -12.87 -0.44 4.72
C LEU A 118 -14.29 -0.63 5.25
N ARG A 119 -14.74 0.26 6.14
CA ARG A 119 -16.06 0.17 6.78
C ARG A 119 -17.17 0.05 5.71
N PRO A 120 -18.15 -0.85 5.91
CA PRO A 120 -19.34 -0.88 5.08
C PRO A 120 -20.03 0.48 5.09
N ALA A 121 -20.56 0.92 3.94
CA ALA A 121 -21.44 2.06 3.88
C ALA A 121 -22.80 1.66 4.50
N GLY A 122 -22.88 1.66 5.83
CA GLY A 122 -24.11 1.33 6.55
C GLY A 122 -23.85 0.62 7.88
N GLU A 123 -23.66 1.42 8.93
CA GLU A 123 -24.31 1.28 10.23
C GLU A 123 -24.18 2.65 10.90
N LYS A 124 -25.11 3.54 10.54
CA LYS A 124 -25.52 4.69 11.34
C LYS A 124 -26.95 4.42 11.78
#